data_AF-A0A7L8UFI6-F1
#
_entry.id   AF-A0A7L8UFI6-F1
#
_cell.length_a   1.000
_cell.length_b   1.000
_cell.length_c   1.000
_cell.angle_alpha   90.00
_cell.angle_beta   90.00
_cell.angle_gamma   90.00
#
_symmetry.space_group_name_H-M   'P 1'
#
loop_
_entity.id
_entity.type
_entity.pdbx_description
1 polymer ?
#
loop_
_entity_poly.entity_id
_entity_poly.type
_entity_poly.pdbx_seq_one_letter_code
_entity_poly.pdbx_strand_id
1 'polypeptide(L)'
;MNFVKQIERIKRIHKLISSEKTGTPVVFAKKLSLSRSQLYNELEIIKELDGPVKYCKKRESFYYETPFELILHYSLKTIKNDESKEIFGGFNLHPILLDGTLISLL
;
A
#
# COMPACT_ATOMS: atom_id res chain seq x y z
N MET A 1 -13.22 -3.28 -1.77
CA MET A 1 -11.97 -3.84 -2.31
C MET A 1 -10.90 -3.80 -1.22
N ASN A 2 -10.13 -4.86 -0.98
CA ASN A 2 -9.05 -4.82 0.02
C ASN A 2 -7.85 -4.06 -0.58
N PHE A 3 -7.46 -2.95 0.05
CA PHE A 3 -6.39 -2.07 -0.41
C PHE A 3 -5.04 -2.79 -0.60
N VAL A 4 -4.70 -3.69 0.33
CA VAL A 4 -3.46 -4.47 0.27
C VAL A 4 -3.42 -5.35 -0.98
N LYS A 5 -4.55 -6.02 -1.28
CA LYS A 5 -4.67 -6.88 -2.47
C LYS A 5 -4.53 -6.09 -3.77
N GLN A 6 -4.99 -4.84 -3.81
CA GLN A 6 -4.82 -3.98 -4.99
C GLN A 6 -3.36 -3.63 -5.21
N ILE A 7 -2.65 -3.23 -4.16
CA ILE A 7 -1.21 -2.92 -4.25
C ILE A 7 -0.42 -4.14 -4.73
N GLU A 8 -0.67 -5.32 -4.15
CA GLU A 8 -0.01 -6.56 -4.57
C GLU A 8 -0.30 -6.89 -6.04
N ARG A 9 -1.52 -6.64 -6.49
CA ARG A 9 -1.91 -6.83 -7.89
C ARG A 9 -1.13 -5.89 -8.81
N ILE A 10 -1.07 -4.59 -8.50
CA ILE A 10 -0.32 -3.61 -9.29
C ILE A 10 1.15 -4.00 -9.36
N LYS A 11 1.77 -4.41 -8.25
CA LYS A 11 3.15 -4.92 -8.22
C LYS A 11 3.33 -6.14 -9.14
N ARG A 12 2.37 -7.07 -9.13
CA ARG A 12 2.41 -8.27 -9.98
C ARG A 12 2.27 -7.92 -11.47
N ILE A 13 1.40 -6.97 -11.81
CA ILE A 13 1.24 -6.47 -13.18
C ILE A 13 2.56 -5.85 -13.66
N HIS A 14 3.12 -4.92 -12.88
CA HIS A 14 4.38 -4.27 -13.20
C HIS A 14 5.50 -5.30 -13.45
N LYS A 15 5.68 -6.27 -12.55
CA LYS A 15 6.68 -7.34 -12.70
C LYS A 15 6.51 -8.14 -14.00
N LEU A 16 5.28 -8.44 -14.39
CA LEU A 16 4.98 -9.22 -15.61
C LEU A 16 5.23 -8.40 -16.89
N ILE A 17 4.93 -7.10 -16.88
CA ILE A 17 5.19 -6.19 -18.00
C ILE A 17 6.70 -5.93 -18.12
N SER A 18 7.39 -5.63 -17.03
CA SER A 18 8.86 -5.39 -17.02
C SER A 18 9.66 -6.60 -17.48
N SER A 19 9.14 -7.81 -17.28
CA SER A 19 9.77 -9.05 -17.74
C SER A 19 9.31 -9.51 -19.13
N GLU A 20 8.42 -8.77 -19.79
CA GLU A 20 7.79 -9.13 -21.08
C GLU A 20 7.21 -10.57 -21.08
N LYS A 21 6.69 -11.02 -19.93
CA LYS A 21 6.14 -12.38 -19.73
C LYS A 21 4.62 -12.36 -19.55
N THR A 22 3.93 -11.40 -20.16
CA THR A 22 2.48 -11.28 -20.00
C THR A 22 1.73 -12.35 -20.81
N GLY A 23 2.20 -12.64 -22.02
CA GLY A 23 1.41 -13.39 -23.01
C GLY A 23 0.33 -12.51 -23.64
N THR A 24 -0.55 -13.12 -24.44
CA THR A 24 -1.70 -12.44 -25.03
C THR A 24 -2.60 -11.81 -23.96
N PRO A 25 -3.44 -10.80 -24.29
CA PRO A 25 -4.30 -10.15 -23.29
C PRO A 25 -5.22 -11.13 -22.55
N VAL A 26 -5.65 -12.21 -23.20
CA VAL A 26 -6.44 -13.28 -22.57
C VAL A 26 -5.61 -14.05 -21.54
N VAL A 27 -4.37 -14.42 -21.90
CA VAL A 27 -3.46 -15.14 -21.00
C VAL A 27 -3.06 -14.25 -19.83
N PHE A 28 -2.79 -12.97 -20.08
CA PHE A 28 -2.42 -12.03 -19.04
C PHE A 28 -3.56 -11.82 -18.03
N ALA A 29 -4.79 -11.64 -18.52
CA ALA A 29 -5.97 -11.54 -17.67
C ALA A 29 -6.14 -12.81 -16.81
N LYS A 30 -6.01 -14.00 -17.41
CA LYS A 30 -6.05 -15.28 -16.68
C LYS A 30 -4.96 -15.39 -15.60
N LYS A 31 -3.73 -14.96 -15.87
CA LYS A 31 -2.61 -14.96 -14.89
C LYS A 31 -2.86 -14.09 -13.66
N LEU A 32 -3.74 -13.09 -13.78
CA LEU A 32 -4.16 -12.17 -12.73
C LEU A 32 -5.53 -12.51 -12.16
N SER A 33 -6.18 -13.58 -12.66
CA SER A 33 -7.56 -13.96 -12.33
C SER A 33 -8.56 -12.84 -12.61
N LEU A 34 -8.40 -12.15 -13.74
CA LEU A 34 -9.23 -11.04 -14.20
C LEU A 34 -9.99 -11.40 -15.48
N SER A 35 -11.07 -10.68 -15.74
CA SER A 35 -11.64 -10.61 -17.08
C SER A 35 -10.75 -9.76 -18.00
N ARG A 36 -10.96 -9.87 -19.32
CA ARG A 36 -10.24 -9.02 -20.29
C ARG A 36 -10.49 -7.53 -20.06
N SER A 37 -11.72 -7.13 -19.74
CA SER A 37 -12.05 -5.71 -19.49
C SER A 37 -11.37 -5.20 -18.23
N GLN A 38 -11.39 -5.98 -17.15
CA GLN A 38 -10.70 -5.63 -15.91
C GLN A 38 -9.19 -5.47 -16.10
N LEU A 39 -8.57 -6.32 -16.93
CA LEU A 39 -7.16 -6.14 -17.28
C LEU A 39 -6.92 -4.75 -17.88
N TYR A 40 -7.74 -4.29 -18.82
CA TYR A 40 -7.55 -2.98 -19.43
C TYR A 40 -7.74 -1.83 -18.43
N ASN A 41 -8.68 -1.95 -17.49
CA ASN A 41 -8.84 -0.96 -16.41
C ASN A 41 -7.57 -0.91 -15.53
N GLU A 42 -7.00 -2.07 -15.20
CA GLU A 42 -5.77 -2.14 -14.38
C GLU A 42 -4.54 -1.61 -15.16
N LEU A 43 -4.51 -1.79 -16.48
CA LEU A 43 -3.49 -1.19 -17.34
C LEU A 43 -3.66 0.32 -17.48
N GLU A 44 -4.88 0.83 -17.43
CA GLU A 44 -5.17 2.26 -17.43
C GLU A 44 -4.63 2.94 -16.17
N ILE A 45 -4.77 2.29 -15.01
CA ILE A 45 -4.13 2.75 -13.76
C ILE A 45 -2.61 2.89 -13.92
N ILE A 46 -1.94 1.93 -14.59
CA ILE A 46 -0.49 2.05 -14.83
C ILE A 46 -0.17 3.22 -15.77
N LYS A 47 -1.03 3.49 -16.76
CA LYS A 47 -0.87 4.65 -17.64
C LYS A 47 -1.08 5.98 -16.92
N GLU A 48 -2.02 6.03 -15.97
CA GLU A 48 -2.24 7.19 -15.09
C GLU A 48 -1.03 7.47 -14.19
N LEU A 49 -0.24 6.45 -13.87
CA LEU A 49 1.03 6.56 -13.15
C LEU A 49 2.22 6.86 -14.08
N ASP A 50 1.98 7.45 -15.25
CA ASP A 50 2.96 7.74 -16.29
C ASP A 50 3.72 6.51 -16.83
N GLY A 51 3.14 5.31 -16.70
CA GLY A 51 3.71 4.07 -17.23
C GLY A 51 3.32 3.86 -18.70
N PRO A 52 4.24 3.98 -19.68
CA PRO A 52 3.89 3.90 -21.10
C PRO A 52 3.79 2.44 -21.55
N VAL A 53 2.66 1.81 -21.21
CA VAL A 53 2.39 0.41 -21.55
C VAL A 53 1.85 0.28 -22.97
N LYS A 54 2.53 -0.55 -23.78
CA LYS A 54 2.10 -0.95 -25.13
C LYS A 54 2.01 -2.47 -25.26
N TYR A 55 1.20 -2.94 -26.21
CA TYR A 55 1.10 -4.36 -26.55
C TYR A 55 1.79 -4.62 -27.89
N CYS A 56 2.67 -5.62 -27.94
CA CYS A 56 3.29 -6.08 -29.18
C CYS A 56 2.66 -7.41 -29.62
N LYS A 57 1.99 -7.41 -30.78
CA LYS A 57 1.39 -8.63 -31.36
C LYS A 57 2.44 -9.69 -31.72
N LYS A 58 3.62 -9.27 -32.21
CA LYS A 58 4.70 -10.21 -32.62
C LYS A 58 5.32 -10.95 -31.44
N ARG A 59 5.48 -10.25 -30.30
CA ARG A 59 6.04 -10.81 -29.06
C ARG A 59 4.97 -11.44 -28.17
N GLU A 60 3.70 -11.23 -28.51
CA GLU A 60 2.55 -11.56 -27.68
C GLU A 60 2.73 -11.11 -26.23
N SER A 61 3.22 -9.89 -26.02
CA SER A 61 3.44 -9.38 -24.67
C SER A 61 3.20 -7.87 -24.59
N PHE A 62 2.78 -7.44 -23.40
CA PHE A 62 2.86 -6.05 -23.00
C PHE A 62 4.29 -5.73 -22.59
N TYR A 63 4.69 -4.49 -22.86
CA TYR A 63 6.02 -3.95 -22.57
C TYR A 63 5.91 -2.45 -22.28
N TYR A 64 6.93 -1.90 -21.62
CA TYR A 64 7.08 -0.46 -21.43
C TYR A 64 7.86 0.14 -22.60
N GLU A 65 7.35 1.20 -23.21
CA GLU A 65 8.03 1.87 -24.32
C GLU A 65 9.28 2.63 -23.88
N THR A 66 9.24 3.23 -22.69
CA THR A 66 10.39 3.84 -22.04
C THR A 66 10.73 3.09 -20.75
N PRO A 67 11.97 3.18 -20.25
CA PRO A 67 12.29 2.66 -18.93
C PRO A 67 11.33 3.23 -17.89
N PHE A 68 10.67 2.35 -17.16
CA PHE A 68 9.68 2.68 -16.14
C PHE A 68 9.88 1.78 -14.94
N GLU A 69 10.05 2.38 -13.77
CA GLU A 69 10.21 1.68 -12.51
C GLU A 69 9.13 2.13 -11.54
N LEU A 70 8.39 1.17 -10.99
CA LEU A 70 7.33 1.45 -10.03
C LEU A 70 7.77 1.06 -8.62
N ILE A 71 8.03 2.07 -7.78
CA ILE A 71 8.40 1.90 -6.37
C ILE A 71 7.21 2.29 -5.50
N LEU A 72 6.72 1.36 -4.67
CA LEU A 72 5.59 1.56 -3.77
C LEU A 72 5.99 1.36 -2.31
N HIS A 73 5.98 2.45 -1.54
CA HIS A 73 6.22 2.44 -0.10
C HIS A 73 4.89 2.63 0.65
N TYR A 74 4.53 1.71 1.53
CA TYR A 74 3.34 1.83 2.37
C TYR A 74 3.59 1.23 3.76
N SER A 75 3.00 1.84 4.78
CA SER A 75 3.03 1.38 6.17
C SER A 75 1.59 1.22 6.66
N LEU A 76 1.26 0.05 7.20
CA LEU A 76 -0.05 -0.27 7.75
C LEU A 76 0.08 -0.49 9.25
N LYS A 77 -0.58 0.34 10.06
CA LYS A 77 -0.69 0.16 11.51
C LYS A 77 -2.14 -0.12 11.87
N THR A 78 -2.43 -1.34 12.31
CA THR A 78 -3.74 -1.69 12.84
C THR A 78 -3.79 -1.25 14.31
N ILE A 79 -4.57 -0.22 14.62
CA ILE A 79 -4.83 0.17 16.00
C ILE A 79 -5.98 -0.71 16.50
N LYS A 80 -5.67 -1.68 17.37
CA LYS A 80 -6.71 -2.37 18.15
C LYS A 80 -7.13 -1.43 19.28
N ASN A 81 -8.43 -1.30 19.51
CA ASN A 81 -9.03 -0.43 20.52
C ASN A 81 -8.86 -0.95 21.97
N ASP A 82 -7.79 -1.70 22.25
CA ASP A 82 -7.51 -2.26 23.57
C ASP A 82 -6.20 -1.73 24.17
N GLU A 83 -5.70 -0.62 23.63
CA GLU A 83 -4.81 0.25 24.36
C GLU A 83 -5.69 1.33 25.00
N SER A 84 -6.32 1.00 26.13
CA SER A 84 -6.61 2.02 27.13
C SER A 84 -5.28 2.70 27.44
N LYS A 85 -4.99 3.79 26.74
CA LYS A 85 -3.88 4.66 27.11
C LYS A 85 -4.20 5.10 28.53
N GLU A 86 -3.40 4.64 29.50
CA GLU A 86 -3.34 5.25 30.81
C GLU A 86 -2.89 6.69 30.59
N ILE A 87 -3.84 7.56 30.29
CA ILE A 87 -3.68 8.97 30.49
C ILE A 87 -3.73 9.15 32.00
N PHE A 88 -2.57 9.24 32.63
CA PHE A 88 -2.45 9.87 33.94
C PHE A 88 -2.93 11.31 33.77
N GLY A 89 -4.24 11.53 33.97
CA GLY A 89 -4.82 12.85 34.13
C GLY A 89 -4.14 13.47 35.35
N GLY A 90 -3.29 14.47 35.08
CA GLY A 90 -2.28 15.00 36.01
C GLY A 90 -2.66 14.93 37.48
N PHE A 91 -1.74 14.40 38.28
CA PHE A 91 -1.83 14.46 39.73
C PHE A 91 -1.58 15.92 40.16
N ASN A 92 -2.63 16.74 40.17
CA ASN A 92 -2.59 18.07 40.78
C ASN A 92 -2.64 17.90 42.30
N LEU A 93 -1.50 17.52 42.90
CA LEU A 93 -1.26 17.91 44.28
C LEU A 93 -0.93 19.40 44.25
N HIS A 94 -1.94 20.23 44.46
CA HIS A 94 -1.67 21.51 45.10
C HIS A 94 -1.07 21.18 46.47
N PRO A 95 0.18 21.57 46.78
CA PRO A 95 0.64 21.52 48.16
C PRO A 95 -0.20 22.52 48.93
N ILE A 96 -1.21 22.03 49.65
CA ILE A 96 -1.89 22.83 50.66
C ILE A 96 -0.88 22.92 51.80
N LEU A 97 -0.26 24.10 51.89
CA LEU A 97 0.60 24.48 53.01
C LEU A 97 -0.30 24.61 54.24
N LEU A 98 -0.44 23.53 55.01
CA LEU A 98 -0.93 23.58 56.38
C LEU A 98 0.15 22.96 57.26
N ASP A 99 0.92 23.87 57.84
CA ASP A 99 1.70 23.70 59.06
C ASP A 99 2.89 22.73 59.00
N GLY A 100 3.92 23.19 58.29
CA GLY A 100 5.31 23.08 58.78
C GLY A 100 5.98 21.71 58.81
N THR A 101 5.46 20.68 58.13
CA THR A 101 6.13 19.37 58.10
C THR A 101 6.43 18.91 56.67
N LEU A 102 7.72 18.83 56.32
CA LEU A 102 8.18 18.24 55.05
C LEU A 102 8.10 16.72 55.15
N ILE A 103 7.10 16.11 54.51
CA ILE A 103 7.12 14.67 54.24
C ILE A 103 7.88 14.46 52.93
N SER A 104 9.15 14.10 53.03
CA SER A 104 9.88 13.46 51.94
C SER A 104 9.40 12.02 51.80
N LEU A 105 8.67 11.71 50.73
CA LEU A 105 8.39 10.32 50.34
C LEU A 105 9.60 9.79 49.55
N LEU A 106 10.24 8.77 50.14
CA LEU A 106 11.18 7.85 49.50
C LEU A 106 10.54 7.15 48.29
#